data_AF-A0A946DVV9-F1
#
_entry.id   AF-A0A946DVV9-F1
#
_cell.length_a   1.000
_cell.length_b   1.000
_cell.length_c   1.000
_cell.angle_alpha   90.00
_cell.angle_beta   90.00
_cell.angle_gamma   90.00
#
_symmetry.space_group_name_H-M   'P 1'
#
loop_
_entity.id
_entity.type
_entity.pdbx_description
1 polymer ?
#
loop_
_entity_poly.entity_id
_entity_poly.type
_entity_poly.pdbx_seq_one_letter_code
_entity_poly.pdbx_strand_id
1 'polypeptide(L)'
;DPFAESSGSLGFTEYFRCNQCHTTFPLGDLLVRNSDMLGRHTPIPLHLDTLAYLSEAHPQLELLSKRESALTDAEVLQLRTDVWKFEAPTHAVNLGIGCEACHLGSREHAKGKLVKPHFFPRGSHLYAEAEATFDFGRTHDNVNWVCGRCHTGNRRLLAGGMATWNSTEYTDAMRGSCYSELKCVDCHNPHKATGPKWEFAPSHDDQLCLKCHQEFEPLVARAAHTHHPVGSSGANCMNCHMPRINEGLQDVVRTHKIFSPTDRQMIEANHPNACNQCHSEKPIDWTLRYLSEWYGAEFDRNVIAQNYYDSQESVALGWLKSSDQSVRLIGADALARTDSRWALPQLIDALDDRYLLNRQFARQAVERMCGVRLDDFGYYFYSESEERQEPLSKIRDALLSGELSR
;
A
#
# COMPACT_ATOMS: atom_id res chain seq x y z
N ASP A 1 2.61 -18.77 23.30
CA ASP A 1 3.97 -19.23 22.94
C ASP A 1 3.90 -19.97 21.61
N PRO A 2 4.59 -19.51 20.55
CA PRO A 2 4.67 -20.22 19.27
C PRO A 2 5.34 -21.60 19.35
N PHE A 3 5.89 -21.96 20.53
CA PHE A 3 6.47 -23.27 20.83
C PHE A 3 5.65 -24.09 21.85
N ALA A 4 4.47 -23.62 22.26
CA ALA A 4 3.61 -24.43 23.13
C ALA A 4 3.05 -25.64 22.37
N GLU A 5 3.29 -26.83 22.92
CA GLU A 5 2.76 -28.09 22.39
C GLU A 5 1.22 -28.08 22.39
N SER A 6 0.67 -28.05 21.18
CA SER A 6 -0.68 -28.44 20.75
C SER A 6 -1.78 -28.57 21.82
N SER A 7 -2.61 -27.54 21.95
CA SER A 7 -4.04 -27.73 22.26
C SER A 7 -4.86 -26.65 21.54
N GLY A 8 -5.37 -27.00 20.36
CA GLY A 8 -6.11 -26.11 19.47
C GLY A 8 -5.30 -25.81 18.22
N SER A 9 -5.82 -26.21 17.06
CA SER A 9 -5.19 -25.99 15.76
C SER A 9 -4.99 -24.49 15.52
N LEU A 10 -3.81 -23.97 15.88
CA LEU A 10 -3.26 -22.77 15.25
C LEU A 10 -2.92 -23.18 13.83
N GLY A 11 -3.94 -23.24 12.97
CA GLY A 11 -3.78 -23.39 11.54
C GLY A 11 -3.05 -22.16 11.05
N PHE A 12 -1.71 -22.20 11.03
CA PHE A 12 -0.95 -21.27 10.23
C PHE A 12 -1.59 -21.27 8.85
N THR A 13 -1.89 -20.08 8.33
CA THR A 13 -2.40 -19.99 6.97
C THR A 13 -1.37 -20.68 6.07
N GLU A 14 -1.78 -21.77 5.41
CA GLU A 14 -0.89 -22.50 4.53
C GLU A 14 -0.27 -21.52 3.53
N TYR A 15 1.05 -21.64 3.33
CA TYR A 15 1.86 -20.72 2.52
C TYR A 15 1.34 -20.56 1.09
N PHE A 16 0.48 -21.48 0.62
CA PHE A 16 -0.16 -21.38 -0.68
C PHE A 16 -0.91 -20.04 -0.88
N ARG A 17 -1.44 -19.39 0.17
CA ARG A 17 -2.10 -18.07 -0.01
C ARG A 17 -1.11 -16.97 -0.36
N CYS A 18 0.08 -17.02 0.24
CA CYS A 18 1.15 -16.05 0.02
C CYS A 18 1.84 -16.26 -1.33
N ASN A 19 1.87 -17.50 -1.83
CA ASN A 19 2.55 -17.83 -3.08
C ASN A 19 1.94 -17.17 -4.33
N GLN A 20 0.70 -16.67 -4.24
CA GLN A 20 0.04 -16.00 -5.37
C GLN A 20 0.65 -14.63 -5.68
N CYS A 21 1.13 -13.94 -4.66
CA CYS A 21 1.70 -12.60 -4.79
C CYS A 21 3.22 -12.57 -4.58
N HIS A 22 3.81 -13.61 -3.98
CA HIS A 22 5.24 -13.64 -3.64
C HIS A 22 6.04 -14.67 -4.43
N THR A 23 5.42 -15.40 -5.36
CA THR A 23 6.07 -16.42 -6.18
C THR A 23 5.63 -16.31 -7.62
N THR A 24 6.54 -16.57 -8.55
CA THR A 24 6.25 -16.51 -9.99
C THR A 24 5.78 -17.87 -10.51
N PHE A 25 4.47 -18.02 -10.71
CA PHE A 25 3.89 -19.16 -11.42
C PHE A 25 3.77 -18.88 -12.93
N PRO A 26 3.63 -19.91 -13.78
CA PRO A 26 3.23 -19.71 -15.16
C PRO A 26 1.94 -18.88 -15.23
N LEU A 27 1.87 -17.91 -16.14
CA LEU A 27 0.69 -17.03 -16.20
C LEU A 27 -0.60 -17.79 -16.52
N GLY A 28 -0.52 -18.86 -17.32
CA GLY A 28 -1.67 -19.73 -17.56
C GLY A 28 -2.22 -20.36 -16.27
N ASP A 29 -1.33 -20.80 -15.38
CA ASP A 29 -1.74 -21.30 -14.05
C ASP A 29 -2.37 -20.19 -13.24
N LEU A 30 -1.77 -18.98 -13.23
CA LEU A 30 -2.35 -17.86 -12.48
C LEU A 30 -3.73 -17.44 -13.03
N LEU A 31 -3.96 -17.50 -14.34
CA LEU A 31 -5.26 -17.24 -14.97
C LEU A 31 -6.33 -18.25 -14.52
N VAL A 32 -5.95 -19.51 -14.30
CA VAL A 32 -6.86 -20.52 -13.72
C VAL A 32 -7.06 -20.28 -12.22
N ARG A 33 -5.98 -19.99 -11.48
CA ARG A 33 -5.99 -19.84 -10.01
C ARG A 33 -6.70 -18.58 -9.53
N ASN A 34 -6.58 -17.48 -10.27
CA ASN A 34 -7.03 -16.17 -9.84
C ASN A 34 -7.48 -15.28 -11.03
N SER A 35 -8.41 -15.81 -11.82
CA SER A 35 -8.98 -15.12 -12.99
C SER A 35 -9.57 -13.75 -12.67
N ASP A 36 -10.25 -13.59 -11.52
CA ASP A 36 -10.84 -12.30 -11.12
C ASP A 36 -9.77 -11.23 -10.91
N MET A 37 -8.73 -11.53 -10.13
CA MET A 37 -7.67 -10.58 -9.82
C MET A 37 -6.88 -10.17 -11.06
N LEU A 38 -6.50 -11.14 -11.89
CA LEU A 38 -5.76 -10.86 -13.12
C LEU A 38 -6.63 -10.16 -14.17
N GLY A 39 -7.89 -10.57 -14.27
CA GLY A 39 -8.84 -10.11 -15.28
C GLY A 39 -9.33 -8.68 -15.05
N ARG A 40 -9.51 -8.27 -13.78
CA ARG A 40 -10.18 -7.02 -13.39
C ARG A 40 -9.61 -5.75 -14.04
N HIS A 41 -8.31 -5.74 -14.30
CA HIS A 41 -7.60 -4.57 -14.80
C HIS A 41 -6.85 -4.84 -16.10
N THR A 42 -7.20 -5.92 -16.80
CA THR A 42 -6.56 -6.25 -18.07
C THR A 42 -6.89 -5.18 -19.10
N PRO A 43 -5.93 -4.74 -19.94
CA PRO A 43 -6.18 -3.72 -20.96
C PRO A 43 -7.26 -4.11 -21.98
N ILE A 44 -7.42 -5.41 -22.25
CA ILE A 44 -8.43 -5.98 -23.14
C ILE A 44 -8.96 -7.32 -22.60
N PRO A 45 -10.15 -7.78 -22.99
CA PRO A 45 -10.67 -9.08 -22.61
C PRO A 45 -9.76 -10.24 -23.05
N LEU A 46 -9.60 -11.23 -22.16
CA LEU A 46 -8.82 -12.44 -22.37
C LEU A 46 -9.70 -13.67 -22.18
N HIS A 47 -9.53 -14.66 -23.07
CA HIS A 47 -10.22 -15.94 -23.07
C HIS A 47 -9.20 -17.06 -23.05
N LEU A 48 -9.16 -17.81 -21.96
CA LEU A 48 -8.30 -18.98 -21.83
C LEU A 48 -9.11 -20.24 -22.08
N ASP A 49 -8.70 -21.03 -23.08
CA ASP A 49 -9.11 -22.43 -23.19
C ASP A 49 -8.45 -23.21 -22.04
N THR A 50 -9.17 -23.24 -20.92
CA THR A 50 -8.65 -23.76 -19.66
C THR A 50 -8.37 -25.25 -19.76
N LEU A 51 -9.23 -26.01 -20.44
CA LEU A 51 -9.06 -27.46 -20.55
C LEU A 51 -7.91 -27.79 -21.49
N ALA A 52 -7.82 -27.18 -22.68
CA ALA A 52 -6.69 -27.42 -23.58
C ALA A 52 -5.36 -27.00 -22.94
N TYR A 53 -5.33 -25.86 -22.23
CA TYR A 53 -4.16 -25.42 -21.47
C TYR A 53 -3.75 -26.45 -20.41
N LEU A 54 -4.68 -26.88 -19.55
CA LEU A 54 -4.38 -27.82 -18.47
C LEU A 54 -4.01 -29.21 -19.02
N SER A 55 -4.61 -29.67 -20.11
CA SER A 55 -4.24 -30.93 -20.77
C SER A 55 -2.81 -30.91 -21.31
N GLU A 56 -2.33 -29.77 -21.81
CA GLU A 56 -0.94 -29.65 -22.26
C GLU A 56 0.03 -29.44 -21.10
N ALA A 57 -0.29 -28.52 -20.18
CA ALA A 57 0.63 -28.08 -19.12
C ALA A 57 0.66 -29.03 -17.92
N HIS A 58 -0.47 -29.67 -17.60
CA HIS A 58 -0.68 -30.48 -16.39
C HIS A 58 -1.46 -31.77 -16.68
N PRO A 59 -1.01 -32.64 -17.61
CA PRO A 59 -1.72 -33.85 -18.01
C PRO A 59 -1.95 -34.86 -16.87
N GLN A 60 -1.25 -34.69 -15.74
CA GLN A 60 -1.40 -35.50 -14.54
C GLN A 60 -2.69 -35.26 -13.74
N LEU A 61 -3.45 -34.18 -14.02
CA LEU A 61 -4.70 -33.90 -13.30
C LEU A 61 -5.77 -34.93 -13.68
N GLU A 62 -6.28 -35.68 -12.70
CA GLU A 62 -7.16 -36.84 -12.90
C GLU A 62 -8.40 -36.54 -13.75
N LEU A 63 -9.02 -35.37 -13.51
CA LEU A 63 -10.25 -34.97 -14.20
C LEU A 63 -10.04 -34.69 -15.69
N LEU A 64 -8.81 -34.49 -16.16
CA LEU A 64 -8.48 -34.33 -17.60
C LEU A 64 -8.54 -35.65 -18.38
N SER A 65 -8.67 -36.79 -17.69
CA SER A 65 -8.93 -38.09 -18.35
C SER A 65 -10.36 -38.21 -18.89
N LYS A 66 -11.28 -37.32 -18.46
CA LYS A 66 -12.66 -37.26 -18.96
C LYS A 66 -12.71 -36.46 -20.26
N ARG A 67 -13.68 -36.79 -21.12
CA ARG A 67 -14.01 -35.90 -22.25
C ARG A 67 -14.59 -34.60 -21.68
N GLU A 68 -14.23 -33.47 -22.29
CA GLU A 68 -14.72 -32.13 -21.91
C GLU A 68 -16.24 -32.09 -21.76
N SER A 69 -16.97 -32.64 -22.73
CA SER A 69 -18.44 -32.70 -22.72
C SER A 69 -19.06 -33.53 -21.58
N ALA A 70 -18.23 -34.23 -20.80
CA ALA A 70 -18.64 -35.07 -19.68
C ALA A 70 -18.24 -34.48 -18.31
N LEU A 71 -17.56 -33.32 -18.29
CA LEU A 71 -17.25 -32.62 -17.05
C LEU A 71 -18.47 -31.85 -16.55
N THR A 72 -18.78 -32.02 -15.27
CA THR A 72 -19.80 -31.22 -14.57
C THR A 72 -19.20 -29.91 -14.06
N ASP A 73 -20.04 -28.91 -13.79
CA ASP A 73 -19.60 -27.63 -13.20
C ASP A 73 -18.82 -27.82 -11.88
N ALA A 74 -19.22 -28.81 -11.08
CA ALA A 74 -18.54 -29.16 -9.83
C ALA A 74 -17.12 -29.68 -10.08
N GLU A 75 -16.92 -30.46 -11.14
CA GLU A 75 -15.60 -30.99 -11.52
C GLU A 75 -14.72 -29.92 -12.16
N VAL A 76 -15.29 -28.98 -12.91
CA VAL A 76 -14.57 -27.78 -13.37
C VAL A 76 -14.10 -26.94 -12.18
N LEU A 77 -14.94 -26.76 -11.16
CA LEU A 77 -14.55 -26.07 -9.93
C LEU A 77 -13.50 -26.84 -9.13
N GLN A 78 -13.56 -28.18 -9.14
CA GLN A 78 -12.55 -29.02 -8.52
C GLN A 78 -11.20 -28.90 -9.23
N LEU A 79 -11.16 -28.93 -10.57
CA LEU A 79 -9.96 -28.66 -11.36
C LEU A 79 -9.31 -27.33 -10.97
N ARG A 80 -10.12 -26.26 -10.87
CA ARG A 80 -9.63 -24.96 -10.42
C ARG A 80 -9.03 -25.02 -9.00
N THR A 81 -9.67 -25.77 -8.11
CA THR A 81 -9.21 -25.97 -6.73
C THR A 81 -7.89 -26.75 -6.67
N ASP A 82 -7.71 -27.74 -7.55
CA ASP A 82 -6.49 -28.55 -7.61
C ASP A 82 -5.30 -27.71 -8.08
N VAL A 83 -5.48 -26.92 -9.14
CA VAL A 83 -4.45 -25.97 -9.62
C VAL A 83 -4.17 -24.90 -8.58
N TRP A 84 -5.18 -24.45 -7.83
CA TRP A 84 -5.00 -23.47 -6.75
C TRP A 84 -4.09 -23.96 -5.63
N LYS A 85 -4.12 -25.26 -5.34
CA LYS A 85 -3.27 -25.95 -4.35
C LYS A 85 -1.84 -26.24 -4.83
N PHE A 86 -1.50 -25.92 -6.07
CA PHE A 86 -0.13 -26.13 -6.56
C PHE A 86 0.91 -25.44 -5.67
N GLU A 87 1.84 -26.26 -5.18
CA GLU A 87 2.91 -25.79 -4.33
C GLU A 87 4.04 -25.19 -5.17
N ALA A 88 4.56 -24.06 -4.67
CA ALA A 88 5.61 -23.30 -5.34
C ALA A 88 6.88 -24.12 -5.67
N PRO A 89 7.40 -25.00 -4.79
CA PRO A 89 8.63 -25.74 -5.07
C PRO A 89 8.57 -26.64 -6.31
N THR A 90 7.38 -27.06 -6.73
CA THR A 90 7.18 -28.03 -7.82
C THR A 90 6.51 -27.42 -9.05
N HIS A 91 5.74 -26.34 -8.90
CA HIS A 91 4.94 -25.77 -9.99
C HIS A 91 5.28 -24.32 -10.33
N ALA A 92 6.10 -23.62 -9.53
CA ALA A 92 6.48 -22.26 -9.86
C ALA A 92 7.60 -22.23 -10.91
N VAL A 93 7.62 -21.17 -11.72
CA VAL A 93 8.74 -20.86 -12.63
C VAL A 93 9.95 -20.38 -11.84
N ASN A 94 9.71 -19.58 -10.79
CA ASN A 94 10.74 -19.09 -9.90
C ASN A 94 10.19 -18.89 -8.48
N LEU A 95 11.00 -19.20 -7.47
CA LEU A 95 10.73 -18.81 -6.09
C LEU A 95 11.01 -17.31 -5.95
N GLY A 96 10.02 -16.55 -5.48
CA GLY A 96 10.08 -15.08 -5.50
C GLY A 96 9.56 -14.47 -6.81
N ILE A 97 9.67 -13.15 -6.90
CA ILE A 97 9.34 -12.36 -8.10
C ILE A 97 10.54 -12.41 -9.06
N GLY A 98 10.39 -13.12 -10.18
CA GLY A 98 11.42 -13.28 -11.21
C GLY A 98 11.06 -12.58 -12.52
N CYS A 99 11.87 -12.81 -13.57
CA CYS A 99 11.65 -12.21 -14.89
C CYS A 99 10.23 -12.47 -15.42
N GLU A 100 9.73 -13.71 -15.27
CA GLU A 100 8.41 -14.12 -15.76
C GLU A 100 7.23 -13.40 -15.07
N ALA A 101 7.45 -12.85 -13.86
CA ALA A 101 6.43 -12.08 -13.15
C ALA A 101 6.15 -10.73 -13.80
N CYS A 102 7.02 -10.24 -14.69
CA CYS A 102 6.88 -8.97 -15.38
C CYS A 102 7.00 -9.09 -16.91
N HIS A 103 7.80 -10.05 -17.39
CA HIS A 103 8.10 -10.28 -18.79
C HIS A 103 7.73 -11.71 -19.16
N LEU A 104 6.83 -11.90 -20.10
CA LEU A 104 6.29 -13.20 -20.44
C LEU A 104 7.14 -13.91 -21.50
N GLY A 105 7.19 -15.24 -21.46
CA GLY A 105 7.97 -16.05 -22.40
C GLY A 105 9.47 -16.07 -22.09
N SER A 106 9.86 -15.90 -20.82
CA SER A 106 11.25 -15.91 -20.35
C SER A 106 11.91 -17.27 -20.60
N ARG A 107 11.15 -18.37 -20.61
CA ARG A 107 11.65 -19.71 -20.91
C ARG A 107 12.17 -19.80 -22.36
N GLU A 108 11.40 -19.30 -23.31
CA GLU A 108 11.76 -19.26 -24.73
C GLU A 108 12.93 -18.30 -24.97
N HIS A 109 12.91 -17.14 -24.29
CA HIS A 109 14.04 -16.21 -24.28
C HIS A 109 15.35 -16.84 -23.77
N ALA A 110 15.29 -17.60 -22.66
CA ALA A 110 16.45 -18.27 -22.11
C ALA A 110 17.05 -19.33 -23.06
N LYS A 111 16.20 -19.99 -23.87
CA LYS A 111 16.61 -20.95 -24.91
C LYS A 111 17.17 -20.26 -26.15
N GLY A 112 16.70 -19.05 -26.47
CA GLY A 112 17.10 -18.30 -27.65
C GLY A 112 17.26 -16.82 -27.36
N LYS A 113 18.50 -16.33 -27.25
CA LYS A 113 18.82 -14.93 -26.89
C LYS A 113 18.19 -13.85 -27.79
N LEU A 114 17.78 -14.21 -29.02
CA LEU A 114 17.11 -13.31 -29.96
C LEU A 114 15.59 -13.25 -29.77
N VAL A 115 14.99 -14.22 -29.08
CA VAL A 115 13.57 -14.21 -28.72
C VAL A 115 13.37 -13.20 -27.62
N LYS A 116 12.65 -12.11 -27.85
CA LYS A 116 12.43 -11.08 -26.84
C LYS A 116 11.23 -11.46 -25.95
N PRO A 117 11.33 -11.29 -24.63
CA PRO A 117 10.17 -11.42 -23.75
C PRO A 117 9.06 -10.40 -24.10
N HIS A 118 7.83 -10.76 -23.78
CA HIS A 118 6.64 -9.98 -24.07
C HIS A 118 6.11 -9.26 -22.82
N PHE A 119 5.34 -8.19 -23.02
CA PHE A 119 4.64 -7.47 -21.94
C PHE A 119 3.16 -7.79 -21.86
N PHE A 120 2.61 -8.40 -22.92
CA PHE A 120 1.24 -8.87 -22.99
C PHE A 120 1.21 -10.37 -23.27
N PRO A 121 0.30 -11.14 -22.65
CA PRO A 121 0.26 -12.58 -22.78
C PRO A 121 -0.15 -13.04 -24.17
N ARG A 122 0.49 -14.12 -24.63
CA ARG A 122 0.20 -14.79 -25.89
C ARG A 122 0.42 -16.29 -25.71
N GLY A 123 -0.41 -17.11 -26.34
CA GLY A 123 -0.28 -18.56 -26.32
C GLY A 123 -1.31 -19.21 -27.25
N SER A 124 -1.11 -20.47 -27.60
CA SER A 124 -2.04 -21.25 -28.43
C SER A 124 -3.42 -21.40 -27.79
N HIS A 125 -3.48 -21.37 -26.46
CA HIS A 125 -4.71 -21.54 -25.67
C HIS A 125 -5.32 -20.23 -25.17
N LEU A 126 -4.72 -19.09 -25.52
CA LEU A 126 -5.16 -17.78 -25.05
C LEU A 126 -5.58 -16.91 -26.23
N TYR A 127 -6.85 -16.54 -26.26
CA TYR A 127 -7.39 -15.56 -27.18
C TYR A 127 -7.55 -14.21 -26.49
N ALA A 128 -7.08 -13.14 -27.12
CA ALA A 128 -7.24 -11.77 -26.65
C ALA A 128 -8.13 -11.02 -27.62
N GLU A 129 -9.20 -10.38 -27.13
CA GLU A 129 -10.12 -9.56 -27.93
C GLU A 129 -9.47 -8.21 -28.27
N ALA A 130 -8.44 -8.26 -29.13
CA ALA A 130 -7.70 -7.10 -29.56
C ALA A 130 -8.26 -6.56 -30.89
N GLU A 131 -8.50 -5.25 -30.94
CA GLU A 131 -8.64 -4.56 -32.21
C GLU A 131 -7.33 -4.59 -33.00
N ALA A 132 -7.39 -4.40 -34.32
CA ALA A 132 -6.21 -4.47 -35.20
C ALA A 132 -5.09 -3.48 -34.82
N THR A 133 -5.44 -2.39 -34.13
CA THR A 133 -4.53 -1.32 -33.69
C THR A 133 -3.94 -1.54 -32.30
N PHE A 134 -4.33 -2.59 -31.58
CA PHE A 134 -3.85 -2.82 -30.21
C PHE A 134 -2.34 -3.10 -30.17
N ASP A 135 -1.62 -2.32 -29.36
CA ASP A 135 -0.18 -2.51 -29.15
C ASP A 135 0.08 -3.44 -27.95
N PHE A 136 0.59 -4.64 -28.26
CA PHE A 136 0.98 -5.68 -27.29
C PHE A 136 2.35 -5.42 -26.64
N GLY A 137 3.00 -4.31 -26.96
CA GLY A 137 4.32 -3.91 -26.49
C GLY A 137 4.32 -3.25 -25.12
N ARG A 138 5.29 -2.36 -24.91
CA ARG A 138 5.51 -1.62 -23.65
C ARG A 138 4.64 -0.35 -23.60
N THR A 139 3.33 -0.52 -23.67
CA THR A 139 2.38 0.59 -23.55
C THR A 139 2.17 0.98 -22.09
N HIS A 140 1.50 2.12 -21.86
CA HIS A 140 1.04 2.52 -20.53
C HIS A 140 0.27 1.38 -19.85
N ASP A 141 -0.81 0.92 -20.49
CA ASP A 141 -1.72 -0.06 -19.90
C ASP A 141 -1.07 -1.42 -19.67
N ASN A 142 -0.25 -1.91 -20.61
CA ASN A 142 0.40 -3.20 -20.47
C ASN A 142 1.44 -3.20 -19.33
N VAL A 143 2.25 -2.14 -19.23
CA VAL A 143 3.26 -2.01 -18.17
C VAL A 143 2.60 -1.88 -16.81
N ASN A 144 1.52 -1.11 -16.73
CA ASN A 144 0.79 -0.90 -15.49
C ASN A 144 0.03 -2.15 -15.04
N TRP A 145 -0.65 -2.83 -15.96
CA TRP A 145 -1.34 -4.08 -15.65
C TRP A 145 -0.39 -5.14 -15.09
N VAL A 146 0.85 -5.23 -15.59
CA VAL A 146 1.88 -6.12 -15.03
C VAL A 146 2.04 -5.95 -13.52
N CYS A 147 2.08 -4.71 -13.02
CA CYS A 147 2.13 -4.40 -11.58
C CYS A 147 0.79 -4.68 -10.89
N GLY A 148 -0.31 -4.37 -11.58
CA GLY A 148 -1.68 -4.61 -11.12
C GLY A 148 -2.04 -6.08 -10.90
N ARG A 149 -1.28 -7.02 -11.49
CA ARG A 149 -1.41 -8.47 -11.20
C ARG A 149 -1.03 -8.85 -9.77
N CYS A 150 -0.43 -7.97 -8.99
CA CYS A 150 -0.08 -8.27 -7.59
C CYS A 150 -0.42 -7.11 -6.65
N HIS A 151 -0.20 -5.87 -7.08
CA HIS A 151 -0.45 -4.68 -6.26
C HIS A 151 -1.91 -4.23 -6.28
N THR A 152 -2.84 -5.19 -6.32
CA THR A 152 -4.28 -4.95 -6.36
C THR A 152 -4.98 -5.63 -5.19
N GLY A 153 -6.09 -5.05 -4.73
CA GLY A 153 -6.89 -5.68 -3.70
C GLY A 153 -7.97 -4.79 -3.13
N ASN A 154 -8.85 -5.41 -2.36
CA ASN A 154 -9.82 -4.68 -1.55
C ASN A 154 -9.26 -4.54 -0.14
N ARG A 155 -8.82 -3.34 0.20
CA ARG A 155 -8.39 -2.97 1.56
C ARG A 155 -9.35 -1.93 2.10
N ARG A 156 -9.31 -1.78 3.43
CA ARG A 156 -9.98 -0.68 4.08
C ARG A 156 -9.47 0.64 3.49
N LEU A 157 -10.38 1.56 3.24
CA LEU A 157 -10.07 2.86 2.66
C LEU A 157 -10.23 3.95 3.72
N LEU A 158 -9.39 4.97 3.63
CA LEU A 158 -9.63 6.27 4.24
C LEU A 158 -10.81 6.95 3.53
N ALA A 159 -11.40 7.97 4.13
CA ALA A 159 -12.61 8.62 3.62
C ALA A 159 -12.47 9.11 2.17
N GLY A 160 -11.31 9.66 1.79
CA GLY A 160 -11.06 10.05 0.39
C GLY A 160 -10.77 8.87 -0.56
N GLY A 161 -10.88 7.61 -0.14
CA GLY A 161 -10.70 6.43 -1.01
C GLY A 161 -9.27 5.89 -1.15
N MET A 162 -8.31 6.41 -0.38
CA MET A 162 -6.94 5.86 -0.32
C MET A 162 -6.91 4.58 0.51
N ALA A 163 -6.22 3.55 0.05
CA ALA A 163 -6.04 2.33 0.84
C ALA A 163 -5.24 2.60 2.12
N THR A 164 -5.62 2.00 3.24
CA THR A 164 -4.91 2.17 4.52
C THR A 164 -3.60 1.37 4.61
N TRP A 165 -3.31 0.51 3.63
CA TRP A 165 -2.17 -0.40 3.63
C TRP A 165 -1.50 -0.40 2.23
N ASN A 166 -0.18 -0.35 2.20
CA ASN A 166 0.66 -0.80 1.09
C ASN A 166 0.31 -2.25 0.66
N SER A 167 0.76 -2.73 -0.50
CA SER A 167 0.28 -3.91 -1.28
C SER A 167 -0.94 -3.70 -2.18
N THR A 168 -1.54 -2.50 -2.19
CA THR A 168 -2.63 -2.15 -3.12
C THR A 168 -2.34 -0.89 -3.93
N GLU A 169 -1.06 -0.61 -4.15
CA GLU A 169 -0.55 0.59 -4.80
C GLU A 169 -1.16 0.82 -6.18
N TYR A 170 -1.37 -0.25 -6.96
CA TYR A 170 -1.97 -0.14 -8.28
C TYR A 170 -3.45 0.25 -8.19
N THR A 171 -4.23 -0.40 -7.32
CA THR A 171 -5.64 -0.02 -7.12
C THR A 171 -5.77 1.39 -6.57
N ASP A 172 -4.85 1.81 -5.70
CA ASP A 172 -4.81 3.15 -5.13
C ASP A 172 -4.49 4.20 -6.22
N ALA A 173 -3.46 3.92 -7.04
CA ALA A 173 -3.06 4.77 -8.16
C ALA A 173 -4.19 4.96 -9.17
N MET A 174 -4.91 3.88 -9.53
CA MET A 174 -6.06 3.95 -10.43
C MET A 174 -7.19 4.88 -9.95
N ARG A 175 -7.29 5.15 -8.65
CA ARG A 175 -8.28 6.10 -8.09
C ARG A 175 -7.78 7.54 -8.08
N GLY A 176 -6.51 7.76 -8.41
CA GLY A 176 -5.86 9.06 -8.46
C GLY A 176 -5.93 9.70 -9.85
N SER A 177 -5.72 11.01 -9.90
CA SER A 177 -5.93 11.79 -11.13
C SER A 177 -4.84 11.58 -12.20
N CYS A 178 -3.60 11.31 -11.79
CA CYS A 178 -2.45 11.28 -12.71
C CYS A 178 -2.21 9.91 -13.37
N TYR A 179 -2.95 8.88 -12.97
CA TYR A 179 -2.65 7.51 -13.39
C TYR A 179 -3.01 7.19 -14.84
N SER A 180 -3.74 8.06 -15.54
CA SER A 180 -3.97 7.89 -16.98
C SER A 180 -2.72 8.08 -17.83
N GLU A 181 -1.68 8.72 -17.29
CA GLU A 181 -0.45 9.05 -18.01
C GLU A 181 0.80 8.39 -17.40
N LEU A 182 0.78 8.11 -16.09
CA LEU A 182 1.93 7.60 -15.34
C LEU A 182 1.99 6.08 -15.34
N LYS A 183 3.19 5.55 -15.61
CA LYS A 183 3.51 4.15 -15.36
C LYS A 183 4.14 3.98 -13.98
N CYS A 184 3.92 2.82 -13.35
CA CYS A 184 4.61 2.45 -12.10
C CYS A 184 6.14 2.60 -12.23
N VAL A 185 6.69 2.29 -13.42
CA VAL A 185 8.13 2.35 -13.70
C VAL A 185 8.66 3.76 -14.02
N ASP A 186 7.82 4.79 -14.02
CA ASP A 186 8.30 6.17 -14.10
C ASP A 186 8.92 6.61 -12.77
N CYS A 187 8.48 6.04 -11.64
CA CYS A 187 9.05 6.25 -10.31
C CYS A 187 9.86 5.05 -9.80
N HIS A 188 9.43 3.82 -10.10
CA HIS A 188 10.07 2.60 -9.60
C HIS A 188 11.01 1.96 -10.61
N ASN A 189 12.05 1.30 -10.10
CA ASN A 189 12.90 0.43 -10.91
C ASN A 189 12.70 -1.04 -10.48
N PRO A 190 11.91 -1.85 -11.22
CA PRO A 190 11.65 -3.24 -10.83
C PRO A 190 12.89 -4.15 -10.90
N HIS A 191 14.00 -3.69 -11.48
CA HIS A 191 15.28 -4.42 -11.48
C HIS A 191 16.19 -4.05 -10.31
N LYS A 192 15.73 -3.18 -9.41
CA LYS A 192 16.42 -2.83 -8.18
C LYS A 192 15.47 -3.03 -7.01
N ALA A 193 15.99 -3.60 -5.92
CA ALA A 193 15.19 -3.72 -4.71
C ALA A 193 14.90 -2.31 -4.16
N THR A 194 13.63 -1.97 -4.00
CA THR A 194 13.23 -0.81 -3.22
C THR A 194 13.66 -1.06 -1.78
N GLY A 195 14.65 -0.32 -1.30
CA GLY A 195 15.20 -0.48 0.04
C GLY A 195 14.19 -0.11 1.14
N PRO A 196 14.59 -0.19 2.42
CA PRO A 196 13.74 0.20 3.55
C PRO A 196 13.40 1.69 3.55
N LYS A 197 14.09 2.50 2.75
CA LYS A 197 13.84 3.93 2.55
C LYS A 197 13.79 4.23 1.06
N TRP A 198 12.95 5.21 0.71
CA TRP A 198 12.93 5.78 -0.64
C TRP A 198 14.31 6.37 -0.98
N GLU A 199 14.88 5.94 -2.11
CA GLU A 199 16.26 6.29 -2.49
C GLU A 199 16.38 7.61 -3.23
N PHE A 200 15.29 8.07 -3.86
CA PHE A 200 15.33 9.29 -4.64
C PHE A 200 15.18 10.53 -3.75
N ALA A 201 15.93 11.58 -4.11
CA ALA A 201 15.80 12.88 -3.48
C ALA A 201 14.48 13.54 -3.92
N PRO A 202 13.87 14.41 -3.09
CA PRO A 202 12.61 15.07 -3.45
C PRO A 202 12.66 15.85 -4.78
N SER A 203 13.83 16.40 -5.15
CA SER A 203 14.02 17.08 -6.43
C SER A 203 13.92 16.16 -7.65
N HIS A 204 14.26 14.88 -7.52
CA HIS A 204 14.03 13.88 -8.57
C HIS A 204 12.54 13.62 -8.73
N ASP A 205 11.83 13.42 -7.61
CA ASP A 205 10.39 13.14 -7.62
C ASP A 205 9.60 14.32 -8.20
N ASP A 206 9.93 15.56 -7.80
CA ASP A 206 9.31 16.77 -8.35
C ASP A 206 9.51 16.87 -9.87
N GLN A 207 10.69 16.50 -10.39
CA GLN A 207 10.93 16.51 -11.84
C GLN A 207 10.02 15.54 -12.59
N LEU A 208 9.54 14.46 -11.97
CA LEU A 208 8.56 13.56 -12.58
C LEU A 208 7.20 14.26 -12.73
N CYS A 209 6.76 14.99 -11.71
CA CYS A 209 5.51 15.77 -11.75
C CYS A 209 5.58 16.88 -12.82
N LEU A 210 6.73 17.57 -12.90
CA LEU A 210 6.93 18.70 -13.83
C LEU A 210 6.97 18.30 -15.31
N LYS A 211 7.05 17.01 -15.64
CA LYS A 211 6.92 16.56 -17.04
C LYS A 211 5.59 17.00 -17.64
N CYS A 212 4.52 16.94 -16.85
CA CYS A 212 3.17 17.35 -17.24
C CYS A 212 2.78 18.72 -16.65
N HIS A 213 3.25 19.05 -15.45
CA HIS A 213 2.93 20.30 -14.75
C HIS A 213 4.00 21.38 -14.93
N GLN A 214 4.30 21.73 -16.17
CA GLN A 214 5.37 22.65 -16.54
C GLN A 214 5.13 24.09 -16.01
N GLU A 215 3.88 24.44 -15.74
CA GLU A 215 3.49 25.71 -15.13
C GLU A 215 4.13 25.94 -13.75
N PHE A 216 4.54 24.87 -13.04
CA PHE A 216 5.21 24.93 -11.74
C PHE A 216 6.73 24.74 -11.82
N GLU A 217 7.30 24.69 -13.04
CA GLU A 217 8.76 24.71 -13.21
C GLU A 217 9.37 26.01 -12.66
N PRO A 218 8.82 27.22 -12.92
CA PRO A 218 9.29 28.44 -12.30
C PRO A 218 9.11 28.41 -10.78
N LEU A 219 10.19 28.66 -10.04
CA LEU A 219 10.20 28.60 -8.57
C LEU A 219 9.18 29.55 -7.93
N VAL A 220 8.93 30.71 -8.54
CA VAL A 220 7.92 31.67 -8.08
C VAL A 220 6.51 31.10 -8.21
N ALA A 221 6.19 30.44 -9.34
CA ALA A 221 4.90 29.79 -9.55
C ALA A 221 4.73 28.61 -8.58
N ARG A 222 5.78 27.82 -8.35
CA ARG A 222 5.76 26.72 -7.37
C ARG A 222 5.59 27.20 -5.93
N ALA A 223 6.28 28.26 -5.54
CA ALA A 223 6.12 28.84 -4.20
C ALA A 223 4.71 29.42 -4.01
N ALA A 224 4.16 30.06 -5.05
CA ALA A 224 2.77 30.54 -5.05
C ALA A 224 1.75 29.39 -5.00
N HIS A 225 2.05 28.25 -5.62
CA HIS A 225 1.19 27.07 -5.59
C HIS A 225 1.24 26.32 -4.25
N THR A 226 2.45 26.08 -3.73
CA THR A 226 2.64 25.29 -2.51
C THR A 226 2.46 26.11 -1.23
N HIS A 227 2.53 27.45 -1.33
CA HIS A 227 2.55 28.38 -0.20
C HIS A 227 3.68 28.13 0.81
N HIS A 228 4.75 27.45 0.37
CA HIS A 228 5.93 27.15 1.17
C HIS A 228 7.18 27.80 0.56
N PRO A 229 8.19 28.14 1.38
CA PRO A 229 9.47 28.62 0.87
C PRO A 229 10.10 27.63 -0.09
N VAL A 230 10.70 28.15 -1.16
CA VAL A 230 11.43 27.34 -2.14
C VAL A 230 12.52 26.52 -1.44
N GLY A 231 12.59 25.23 -1.76
CA GLY A 231 13.56 24.30 -1.18
C GLY A 231 13.19 23.77 0.21
N SER A 232 12.09 24.23 0.81
CA SER A 232 11.56 23.61 2.03
C SER A 232 10.87 22.29 1.74
N SER A 233 10.70 21.45 2.77
CA SER A 233 9.99 20.17 2.61
C SER A 233 8.55 20.36 2.11
N GLY A 234 7.87 21.42 2.51
CA GLY A 234 6.50 21.72 2.07
C GLY A 234 6.39 22.13 0.59
N ALA A 235 7.51 22.44 -0.08
CA ALA A 235 7.53 22.73 -1.51
C ALA A 235 7.59 21.47 -2.40
N ASN A 236 7.81 20.28 -1.81
CA ASN A 236 7.91 19.03 -2.56
C ASN A 236 6.52 18.48 -2.89
N CYS A 237 6.25 18.19 -4.17
CA CYS A 237 4.91 17.85 -4.68
C CYS A 237 4.27 16.68 -3.93
N MET A 238 5.05 15.61 -3.70
CA MET A 238 4.55 14.40 -3.04
C MET A 238 4.18 14.61 -1.57
N ASN A 239 4.70 15.62 -0.87
CA ASN A 239 4.35 15.83 0.53
C ASN A 239 2.89 16.24 0.72
N CYS A 240 2.30 16.91 -0.28
CA CYS A 240 0.89 17.29 -0.27
C CYS A 240 0.02 16.34 -1.09
N HIS A 241 0.50 15.89 -2.24
CA HIS A 241 -0.31 15.10 -3.19
C HIS A 241 -0.17 13.58 -3.02
N MET A 242 0.86 13.11 -2.30
CA MET A 242 1.10 11.71 -1.94
C MET A 242 1.60 11.59 -0.49
N PRO A 243 0.86 12.13 0.50
CA PRO A 243 1.29 12.14 1.89
C PRO A 243 1.51 10.71 2.41
N ARG A 244 2.30 10.59 3.48
CA ARG A 244 2.54 9.31 4.15
C ARG A 244 1.32 8.94 5.00
N ILE A 245 0.42 8.14 4.42
CA ILE A 245 -0.86 7.74 5.02
C ILE A 245 -1.21 6.27 4.80
N ASN A 246 -0.31 5.47 4.22
CA ASN A 246 -0.52 4.04 4.04
C ASN A 246 0.39 3.30 5.03
N GLU A 247 -0.19 2.35 5.77
CA GLU A 247 0.59 1.41 6.57
C GLU A 247 1.54 0.62 5.69
N GLY A 248 2.83 0.63 6.03
CA GLY A 248 3.81 -0.31 5.53
C GLY A 248 4.32 -1.23 6.63
N LEU A 249 5.22 -2.14 6.30
CA LEU A 249 5.69 -3.17 7.24
C LEU A 249 6.39 -2.60 8.48
N GLN A 250 7.12 -1.50 8.33
CA GLN A 250 7.93 -0.89 9.40
C GLN A 250 7.90 0.65 9.39
N ASP A 251 7.14 1.25 8.47
CA ASP A 251 7.03 2.70 8.27
C ASP A 251 5.66 3.01 7.67
N VAL A 252 5.21 4.25 7.80
CA VAL A 252 4.06 4.74 7.03
C VAL A 252 4.56 5.26 5.69
N VAL A 253 4.10 4.62 4.62
CA VAL A 253 4.51 4.93 3.25
C VAL A 253 3.52 5.87 2.58
N ARG A 254 3.92 6.42 1.43
CA ARG A 254 3.10 7.32 0.64
C ARG A 254 1.89 6.59 0.07
N THR A 255 0.73 7.25 0.10
CA THR A 255 -0.39 6.81 -0.76
C THR A 255 0.03 6.87 -2.22
N HIS A 256 -0.48 5.93 -3.00
CA HIS A 256 -0.30 5.93 -4.45
C HIS A 256 -1.48 6.57 -5.18
N LYS A 257 -2.59 6.86 -4.47
CA LYS A 257 -3.61 7.78 -4.98
C LYS A 257 -3.05 9.19 -4.96
N ILE A 258 -2.66 9.72 -6.12
CA ILE A 258 -2.31 11.14 -6.26
C ILE A 258 -3.60 11.96 -6.23
N PHE A 259 -3.74 12.83 -5.22
CA PHE A 259 -4.97 13.57 -4.96
C PHE A 259 -4.71 15.04 -4.57
N SER A 260 -5.75 15.88 -4.61
CA SER A 260 -5.65 17.27 -4.15
C SER A 260 -5.71 17.34 -2.62
N PRO A 261 -4.86 18.12 -1.93
CA PRO A 261 -4.93 18.29 -0.48
C PRO A 261 -6.23 18.96 0.01
N THR A 262 -7.05 19.47 -0.92
CA THR A 262 -8.41 19.99 -0.65
C THR A 262 -9.51 18.92 -0.68
N ASP A 263 -9.18 17.62 -0.75
CA ASP A 263 -10.17 16.52 -0.76
C ASP A 263 -11.09 16.60 0.46
N ARG A 264 -12.31 17.07 0.19
CA ARG A 264 -13.33 17.34 1.18
C ARG A 264 -13.66 16.11 2.02
N GLN A 265 -13.70 14.91 1.43
CA GLN A 265 -14.05 13.69 2.16
C GLN A 265 -12.98 13.36 3.20
N MET A 266 -11.70 13.57 2.87
CA MET A 266 -10.60 13.37 3.80
C MET A 266 -10.64 14.36 4.96
N ILE A 267 -10.81 15.65 4.65
CA ILE A 267 -10.84 16.72 5.65
C ILE A 267 -12.05 16.58 6.56
N GLU A 268 -13.24 16.42 6.00
CA GLU A 268 -14.49 16.38 6.76
C GLU A 268 -14.57 15.17 7.68
N ALA A 269 -13.99 14.04 7.30
CA ALA A 269 -13.98 12.82 8.11
C ALA A 269 -12.98 12.84 9.28
N ASN A 270 -12.20 13.90 9.46
CA ASN A 270 -11.06 13.93 10.41
C ASN A 270 -10.06 12.79 10.16
N HIS A 271 -9.82 12.48 8.88
CA HIS A 271 -8.78 11.55 8.47
C HIS A 271 -7.45 12.30 8.21
N PRO A 272 -6.31 11.58 8.12
CA PRO A 272 -4.98 12.17 8.01
C PRO A 272 -4.77 13.07 6.79
N ASN A 273 -5.01 14.37 6.95
CA ASN A 273 -4.80 15.37 5.90
C ASN A 273 -3.33 15.74 5.75
N ALA A 274 -2.95 16.19 4.55
CA ALA A 274 -1.56 16.48 4.21
C ALA A 274 -0.92 17.60 5.06
N CYS A 275 -1.69 18.61 5.47
CA CYS A 275 -1.16 19.78 6.17
C CYS A 275 -0.71 19.42 7.59
N ASN A 276 -1.57 18.71 8.33
CA ASN A 276 -1.33 18.34 9.72
C ASN A 276 -0.33 17.18 9.88
N GLN A 277 0.15 16.57 8.80
CA GLN A 277 1.31 15.65 8.82
C GLN A 277 2.60 16.35 9.24
N CYS A 278 2.72 17.66 9.00
CA CYS A 278 3.86 18.48 9.41
C CYS A 278 3.46 19.54 10.45
N HIS A 279 2.26 20.11 10.31
CA HIS A 279 1.71 21.09 11.25
C HIS A 279 0.89 20.40 12.34
N SER A 280 1.51 19.45 13.05
CA SER A 280 0.82 18.54 13.96
C SER A 280 0.14 19.24 15.14
N GLU A 281 0.66 20.40 15.56
CA GLU A 281 0.10 21.20 16.65
C GLU A 281 -1.12 22.05 16.24
N LYS A 282 -1.37 22.20 14.93
CA LYS A 282 -2.38 23.14 14.45
C LYS A 282 -3.80 22.54 14.52
N PRO A 283 -4.79 23.35 14.91
CA PRO A 283 -6.19 22.94 14.90
C PRO A 283 -6.76 22.83 13.48
N ILE A 284 -7.93 22.19 13.36
CA ILE A 284 -8.58 22.03 12.05
C ILE A 284 -8.97 23.39 11.45
N ASP A 285 -9.43 24.34 12.26
CA ASP A 285 -9.82 25.67 11.77
C ASP A 285 -8.64 26.41 11.11
N TRP A 286 -7.41 26.15 11.56
CA TRP A 286 -6.21 26.67 10.91
C TRP A 286 -6.02 26.10 9.50
N THR A 287 -6.21 24.79 9.34
CA THR A 287 -6.11 24.09 8.05
C THR A 287 -7.23 24.55 7.11
N LEU A 288 -8.48 24.60 7.58
CA LEU A 288 -9.64 25.03 6.77
C LEU A 288 -9.48 26.46 6.27
N ARG A 289 -9.01 27.38 7.13
CA ARG A 289 -8.76 28.77 6.76
C ARG A 289 -7.77 28.87 5.60
N TYR A 290 -6.61 28.21 5.68
CA TYR A 290 -5.62 28.28 4.61
C TYR A 290 -6.04 27.55 3.34
N LEU A 291 -6.71 26.39 3.45
CA LEU A 291 -7.24 25.71 2.25
C LEU A 291 -8.29 26.58 1.53
N SER A 292 -9.08 27.35 2.27
CA SER A 292 -10.06 28.29 1.72
C SER A 292 -9.38 29.54 1.12
N GLU A 293 -8.47 30.19 1.86
CA GLU A 293 -7.76 31.39 1.41
C GLU A 293 -6.89 31.15 0.17
N TRP A 294 -6.23 29.99 0.09
CA TRP A 294 -5.27 29.68 -0.98
C TRP A 294 -5.90 29.06 -2.21
N TYR A 295 -6.86 28.15 -2.01
CA TYR A 295 -7.40 27.31 -3.09
C TYR A 295 -8.91 27.46 -3.27
N GLY A 296 -9.58 28.34 -2.51
CA GLY A 296 -11.03 28.52 -2.58
C GLY A 296 -11.81 27.29 -2.11
N ALA A 297 -11.21 26.42 -1.29
CA ALA A 297 -11.87 25.21 -0.82
C ALA A 297 -12.99 25.52 0.18
N GLU A 298 -14.10 24.80 0.07
CA GLU A 298 -15.26 24.90 0.94
C GLU A 298 -15.54 23.57 1.63
N PHE A 299 -15.89 23.64 2.92
CA PHE A 299 -16.15 22.48 3.78
C PHE A 299 -17.43 22.71 4.57
N ASP A 300 -18.19 21.65 4.79
CA ASP A 300 -19.39 21.65 5.59
C ASP A 300 -19.06 21.73 7.08
N ARG A 301 -19.36 22.89 7.67
CA ARG A 301 -19.08 23.18 9.07
C ARG A 301 -19.83 22.28 10.04
N ASN A 302 -21.00 21.76 9.66
CA ASN A 302 -21.73 20.82 10.51
C ASN A 302 -21.03 19.46 10.55
N VAL A 303 -20.54 18.98 9.40
CA VAL A 303 -19.78 17.72 9.33
C VAL A 303 -18.45 17.84 10.07
N ILE A 304 -17.76 18.98 9.92
CA ILE A 304 -16.54 19.27 10.69
C ILE A 304 -16.82 19.21 12.20
N ALA A 305 -17.86 19.91 12.68
CA ALA A 305 -18.18 19.91 14.11
C ALA A 305 -18.56 18.52 14.66
N GLN A 306 -19.07 17.62 13.82
CA GLN A 306 -19.40 16.24 14.22
C GLN A 306 -18.16 15.35 14.34
N ASN A 307 -17.18 15.52 13.44
CA ASN A 307 -16.01 14.64 13.36
C ASN A 307 -14.77 15.18 14.10
N TYR A 308 -14.76 16.47 14.41
CA TYR A 308 -13.75 17.14 15.23
C TYR A 308 -14.36 17.55 16.56
N TYR A 309 -14.20 16.72 17.59
CA TYR A 309 -14.80 16.94 18.92
C TYR A 309 -14.41 18.27 19.58
N ASP A 310 -13.19 18.73 19.33
CA ASP A 310 -12.70 20.06 19.70
C ASP A 310 -11.97 20.66 18.50
N SER A 311 -12.52 21.73 17.91
CA SER A 311 -11.93 22.35 16.72
C SER A 311 -10.66 23.14 17.02
N GLN A 312 -10.37 23.42 18.30
CA GLN A 312 -9.15 24.10 18.75
C GLN A 312 -8.06 23.12 19.18
N GLU A 313 -8.38 21.84 19.36
CA GLU A 313 -7.39 20.81 19.61
C GLU A 313 -6.52 20.58 18.36
N SER A 314 -5.26 20.21 18.60
CA SER A 314 -4.38 19.67 17.58
C SER A 314 -5.06 18.53 16.80
N VAL A 315 -5.07 18.63 15.47
CA VAL A 315 -5.63 17.58 14.62
C VAL A 315 -4.92 16.25 14.83
N ALA A 316 -3.60 16.27 15.06
CA ALA A 316 -2.83 15.04 15.29
C ALA A 316 -3.21 14.33 16.60
N LEU A 317 -3.57 15.08 17.66
CA LEU A 317 -4.14 14.48 18.88
C LEU A 317 -5.53 13.92 18.63
N GLY A 318 -6.35 14.60 17.82
CA GLY A 318 -7.63 14.09 17.36
C GLY A 318 -7.49 12.74 16.64
N TRP A 319 -6.47 12.58 15.79
CA TRP A 319 -6.19 11.32 15.10
C TRP A 319 -5.87 10.18 16.07
N LEU A 320 -5.10 10.42 17.14
CA LEU A 320 -4.83 9.40 18.18
C LEU A 320 -6.09 8.92 18.91
N LYS A 321 -7.17 9.70 18.91
CA LYS A 321 -8.46 9.35 19.53
C LYS A 321 -9.46 8.73 18.54
N SER A 322 -9.09 8.62 17.26
CA SER A 322 -10.00 8.14 16.23
C SER A 322 -10.47 6.70 16.49
N SER A 323 -11.72 6.40 16.16
CA SER A 323 -12.24 5.03 16.16
C SER A 323 -11.57 4.17 15.08
N ASP A 324 -11.01 4.81 14.05
CA ASP A 324 -10.26 4.22 12.97
C ASP A 324 -8.81 3.89 13.40
N GLN A 325 -8.47 2.60 13.38
CA GLN A 325 -7.13 2.14 13.78
C GLN A 325 -6.00 2.69 12.90
N SER A 326 -6.24 2.83 11.59
CA SER A 326 -5.26 3.30 10.63
C SER A 326 -5.01 4.79 10.82
N VAL A 327 -6.05 5.56 11.14
CA VAL A 327 -5.93 6.99 11.49
C VAL A 327 -5.08 7.17 12.75
N ARG A 328 -5.29 6.35 13.79
CA ARG A 328 -4.45 6.39 15.00
C ARG A 328 -2.98 6.05 14.69
N LEU A 329 -2.73 5.01 13.89
CA LEU A 329 -1.39 4.61 13.47
C LEU A 329 -0.66 5.76 12.75
N ILE A 330 -1.32 6.36 11.76
CA ILE A 330 -0.77 7.48 10.98
C ILE A 330 -0.55 8.70 11.88
N GLY A 331 -1.44 8.96 12.85
CA GLY A 331 -1.28 10.05 13.81
C GLY A 331 -0.05 9.89 14.70
N ALA A 332 0.18 8.67 15.21
CA ALA A 332 1.38 8.38 16.02
C ALA A 332 2.66 8.58 15.21
N ASP A 333 2.67 8.11 13.97
CA ASP A 333 3.81 8.25 13.07
C ASP A 333 4.02 9.71 12.60
N ALA A 334 2.96 10.48 12.35
CA ALA A 334 3.07 11.91 12.05
C ALA A 334 3.75 12.68 13.18
N LEU A 335 3.31 12.47 14.43
CA LEU A 335 3.92 13.07 15.62
C LEU A 335 5.39 12.65 15.79
N ALA A 336 5.70 11.37 15.52
CA ALA A 336 7.06 10.85 15.56
C ALA A 336 7.99 11.53 14.55
N ARG A 337 7.53 11.74 13.32
CA ARG A 337 8.33 12.36 12.26
C ARG A 337 8.60 13.84 12.48
N THR A 338 7.67 14.54 13.14
CA THR A 338 7.82 15.96 13.46
C THR A 338 8.54 16.20 14.79
N ASP A 339 9.01 15.15 15.47
CA ASP A 339 9.56 15.18 16.84
C ASP A 339 8.67 15.98 17.81
N SER A 340 7.35 15.74 17.74
CA SER A 340 6.34 16.47 18.51
C SER A 340 6.30 16.01 19.97
N ARG A 341 7.37 16.30 20.72
CA ARG A 341 7.55 15.92 22.14
C ARG A 341 6.46 16.42 23.07
N TRP A 342 5.78 17.51 22.70
CA TRP A 342 4.62 18.01 23.44
C TRP A 342 3.45 17.00 23.47
N ALA A 343 3.40 16.05 22.53
CA ALA A 343 2.42 14.98 22.45
C ALA A 343 2.90 13.66 23.09
N LEU A 344 4.07 13.65 23.73
CA LEU A 344 4.65 12.45 24.33
C LEU A 344 3.69 11.74 25.30
N PRO A 345 2.95 12.43 26.19
CA PRO A 345 1.98 11.75 27.05
C PRO A 345 0.96 10.93 26.27
N GLN A 346 0.43 11.47 25.16
CA GLN A 346 -0.57 10.81 24.32
C GLN A 346 0.05 9.69 23.47
N LEU A 347 1.32 9.81 23.08
CA LEU A 347 2.04 8.70 22.44
C LEU A 347 2.31 7.55 23.42
N ILE A 348 2.56 7.84 24.69
CA ILE A 348 2.65 6.82 25.75
C ILE A 348 1.27 6.18 25.97
N ASP A 349 0.17 6.94 25.93
CA ASP A 349 -1.20 6.36 25.95
C ASP A 349 -1.41 5.37 24.78
N ALA A 350 -0.90 5.71 23.59
CA ALA A 350 -1.03 4.87 22.39
C ALA A 350 -0.26 3.54 22.48
N LEU A 351 0.67 3.38 23.43
CA LEU A 351 1.30 2.08 23.72
C LEU A 351 0.31 1.04 24.26
N ASP A 352 -0.88 1.45 24.69
CA ASP A 352 -1.95 0.54 25.13
C ASP A 352 -3.09 0.39 24.09
N ASP A 353 -2.84 0.72 22.82
CA ASP A 353 -3.82 0.52 21.75
C ASP A 353 -4.23 -0.96 21.64
N ARG A 354 -5.53 -1.19 21.40
CA ARG A 354 -6.10 -2.54 21.20
C ARG A 354 -5.47 -3.30 20.02
N TYR A 355 -4.90 -2.60 19.03
CA TYR A 355 -4.24 -3.21 17.88
C TYR A 355 -2.73 -3.27 18.06
N LEU A 356 -2.17 -4.46 17.82
CA LEU A 356 -0.74 -4.73 17.94
C LEU A 356 0.12 -3.85 17.03
N LEU A 357 -0.33 -3.56 15.80
CA LEU A 357 0.39 -2.69 14.87
C LEU A 357 0.47 -1.25 15.39
N ASN A 358 -0.63 -0.70 15.90
CA ASN A 358 -0.63 0.65 16.47
C ASN A 358 0.35 0.75 17.64
N ARG A 359 0.40 -0.27 18.51
CA ARG A 359 1.38 -0.36 19.60
C ARG A 359 2.83 -0.42 19.09
N GLN A 360 3.09 -1.14 18.00
CA GLN A 360 4.41 -1.19 17.38
C GLN A 360 4.87 0.20 16.91
N PHE A 361 4.00 0.95 16.23
CA PHE A 361 4.29 2.30 15.74
C PHE A 361 4.42 3.30 16.90
N ALA A 362 3.56 3.22 17.92
CA ALA A 362 3.68 4.03 19.13
C ALA A 362 4.99 3.75 19.87
N ARG A 363 5.40 2.48 19.98
CA ARG A 363 6.70 2.09 20.55
C ARG A 363 7.84 2.73 19.76
N GLN A 364 7.85 2.57 18.44
CA GLN A 364 8.87 3.18 17.58
C GLN A 364 8.92 4.71 17.71
N ALA A 365 7.76 5.36 17.87
CA ALA A 365 7.67 6.79 18.09
C ALA A 365 8.32 7.20 19.42
N VAL A 366 7.94 6.57 20.53
CA VAL A 366 8.47 6.87 21.87
C VAL A 366 9.96 6.57 21.97
N GLU A 367 10.41 5.41 21.47
CA GLU A 367 11.84 5.04 21.46
C GLU A 367 12.67 6.05 20.66
N ARG A 368 12.18 6.46 19.48
CA ARG A 368 12.88 7.44 18.63
C ARG A 368 12.93 8.81 19.28
N MET A 369 11.82 9.29 19.82
CA MET A 369 11.76 10.60 20.48
C MET A 369 12.66 10.61 21.72
N CYS A 370 12.52 9.63 22.61
CA CYS A 370 13.19 9.68 23.91
C CYS A 370 14.60 9.07 23.89
N GLY A 371 15.01 8.40 22.81
CA GLY A 371 16.31 7.73 22.74
C GLY A 371 16.44 6.56 23.72
N VAL A 372 15.32 5.90 24.04
CA VAL A 372 15.25 4.77 24.96
C VAL A 372 14.86 3.50 24.22
N ARG A 373 15.03 2.34 24.85
CA ARG A 373 14.39 1.10 24.41
C ARG A 373 13.30 0.73 25.40
N LEU A 374 12.09 0.47 24.92
CA LEU A 374 10.96 0.19 25.82
C LEU A 374 11.03 -1.22 26.42
N ASP A 375 11.82 -2.12 25.84
CA ASP A 375 12.13 -3.42 26.44
C ASP A 375 12.92 -3.31 27.75
N ASP A 376 13.71 -2.25 27.95
CA ASP A 376 14.39 -1.94 29.22
C ASP A 376 13.40 -1.67 30.37
N PHE A 377 12.16 -1.29 30.03
CA PHE A 377 11.05 -1.10 30.99
C PHE A 377 10.16 -2.35 31.10
N GLY A 378 10.49 -3.43 30.39
CA GLY A 378 9.69 -4.64 30.28
C GLY A 378 8.50 -4.54 29.34
N TYR A 379 8.43 -3.51 28.48
CA TYR A 379 7.33 -3.33 27.55
C TYR A 379 7.60 -4.03 26.21
N TYR A 380 6.68 -4.92 25.83
CA TYR A 380 6.66 -5.54 24.51
C TYR A 380 5.31 -5.24 23.83
N PHE A 381 5.35 -4.70 22.62
CA PHE A 381 4.14 -4.27 21.89
C PHE A 381 3.19 -5.43 21.54
N TYR A 382 3.64 -6.68 21.68
CA TYR A 382 2.85 -7.89 21.46
C TYR A 382 2.35 -8.56 22.75
N SER A 383 2.73 -8.07 23.94
CA SER A 383 2.24 -8.59 25.22
C SER A 383 0.74 -8.39 25.39
N GLU A 384 0.12 -9.16 26.29
CA GLU A 384 -1.30 -9.05 26.63
C GLU A 384 -1.61 -7.79 27.45
N SER A 385 -2.89 -7.42 27.55
CA SER A 385 -3.28 -6.10 28.14
C SER A 385 -2.84 -5.94 29.58
N GLU A 386 -2.99 -6.99 30.38
CA GLU A 386 -2.62 -6.99 31.80
C GLU A 386 -1.11 -6.90 31.99
N GLU A 387 -0.34 -7.61 31.16
CA GLU A 387 1.13 -7.63 31.20
C GLU A 387 1.76 -6.27 30.87
N ARG A 388 1.06 -5.42 30.10
CA ARG A 388 1.57 -4.10 29.72
C ARG A 388 1.38 -3.03 30.78
N GLN A 389 0.46 -3.19 31.74
CA GLN A 389 0.08 -2.11 32.65
C GLN A 389 1.23 -1.67 33.56
N GLU A 390 1.99 -2.61 34.13
CA GLU A 390 3.15 -2.29 34.95
C GLU A 390 4.28 -1.60 34.14
N PRO A 391 4.73 -2.14 32.99
CA PRO A 391 5.66 -1.44 32.11
C PRO A 391 5.20 -0.03 31.71
N LEU A 392 3.92 0.15 31.36
CA LEU A 392 3.36 1.45 31.00
C LEU A 392 3.46 2.46 32.14
N SER A 393 3.21 2.05 33.38
CA SER A 393 3.40 2.91 34.54
C SER A 393 4.85 3.36 34.67
N LYS A 394 5.80 2.41 34.58
CA LYS A 394 7.25 2.71 34.64
C LYS A 394 7.68 3.69 33.55
N ILE A 395 7.17 3.51 32.33
CA ILE A 395 7.46 4.39 31.19
C ILE A 395 6.93 5.80 31.45
N ARG A 396 5.67 5.94 31.93
CA ARG A 396 5.11 7.25 32.27
C ARG A 396 5.93 7.95 33.34
N ASP A 397 6.26 7.25 34.41
CA ASP A 397 7.05 7.80 35.51
C ASP A 397 8.41 8.26 34.98
N ALA A 398 9.15 7.42 34.26
CA ALA A 398 10.49 7.76 33.78
C ALA A 398 10.50 8.91 32.75
N LEU A 399 9.57 8.89 31.79
CA LEU A 399 9.60 9.82 30.65
C LEU A 399 8.87 11.15 30.91
N LEU A 400 7.88 11.18 31.81
CA LEU A 400 7.10 12.38 32.09
C LEU A 400 7.50 13.10 33.38
N SER A 401 8.14 12.42 34.35
CA SER A 401 8.52 13.04 35.64
C SER A 401 9.89 13.75 35.65
N GLY A 402 10.63 13.73 34.54
CA GLY A 402 11.76 14.65 34.29
C GLY A 402 13.18 14.07 34.43
N GLU A 403 13.35 12.77 34.71
CA GLU A 403 14.71 12.16 34.75
C GLU A 403 15.34 11.99 33.36
N LEU A 404 14.53 11.91 32.29
CA LEU A 404 14.98 11.73 30.90
C LEU A 404 14.37 12.75 29.90
N SER A 405 13.63 13.77 30.36
CA SER A 405 12.90 14.70 29.49
C SER A 405 13.75 15.85 28.88
N ARG A 406 15.08 15.73 28.88
CA ARG A 406 16.01 16.76 28.35
C ARG A 406 16.63 16.38 27.02
#